data_AF-A0A915ZRB4-F1
#
_entry.id   AF-A0A915ZRB4-F1
#
_cell.length_a   1.000
_cell.length_b   1.000
_cell.length_c   1.000
_cell.angle_alpha   90.00
_cell.angle_beta   90.00
_cell.angle_gamma   90.00
#
_symmetry.space_group_name_H-M   'P 1'
#
loop_
_entity.id
_entity.type
_entity.pdbx_description
1 polymer ?
#
loop_
_entity_poly.entity_id
_entity_poly.type
_entity_poly.pdbx_seq_one_letter_code
_entity_poly.pdbx_strand_id
1 'polypeptide(L)'
;MAYSKIARALPTRPDIKELQYSGARFSRGAIARLGQQLQSRYPTHKFQILLPYENWKPGGWTSGNQPASLFSLLDHYDEVQLPDDADPDYFERFIIYVRDAPPVAGGCNGELNDCLYECLKYIYGTFSKMPKSIKKPEYIKKALGLNRDAPVPVSYMDKVEQLAGSLALNIVGDSTRISKSKSDRRATLILSEGHYSLALNPGRLHPSKLDRKQKSPFVYREDGVNNVVTIYNGKTVKSLTVGQFQKGKNSDSYSFIPIEKNCKTGIYETLEETYQRIHEERDSFLQATKNVGVPANDPLDPIEAEWINDAMIGGLIWADNKWKGYGRQYDVTNHRGYALYGLFRAKVSGNDILFRQNKRGVYTFIDLQRAKKLGLDIQLIQDGKPNALIYDREARIPGTVIFGEYVHFLFNIKNQGGVAGRVAKRVLNTLWEALCQRKRNYKTLTTDQTDPFKFPEGHTLDSIVPVGSDQWRFQFTNPGSPFKGEYPRIAPFLLAHGRKTTSELLEPYKDKVRRIHTDGFILEEQPSSPTLITCPENASKALKALKFETAGYCHVKNANKVIWT
;
A
#
# COMPACT_ATOMS: atom_id res chain seq x y z
N MET A 1 24.71 24.56 -15.14
CA MET A 1 24.07 23.77 -16.21
C MET A 1 22.67 24.32 -16.42
N ALA A 2 22.36 24.78 -17.64
CA ALA A 2 21.01 25.22 -17.98
C ALA A 2 20.10 24.00 -18.01
N TYR A 3 19.05 24.00 -17.18
CA TYR A 3 17.99 23.01 -17.23
C TYR A 3 16.72 23.68 -17.76
N SER A 4 15.93 22.92 -18.52
CA SER A 4 14.62 23.39 -18.97
C SER A 4 13.58 23.18 -17.88
N LYS A 5 12.68 24.16 -17.74
CA LYS A 5 11.52 24.10 -16.86
C LYS A 5 10.28 24.48 -17.66
N ILE A 6 9.36 23.52 -17.81
CA ILE A 6 8.05 23.76 -18.41
C ILE A 6 7.02 23.77 -17.28
N ALA A 7 6.19 24.82 -17.24
CA ALA A 7 5.07 24.91 -16.32
C ALA A 7 3.77 24.94 -17.12
N ARG A 8 2.84 24.04 -16.81
CA ARG A 8 1.49 24.05 -17.40
C ARG A 8 0.44 23.69 -16.37
N ALA A 9 -0.79 24.11 -16.61
CA ALA A 9 -1.93 23.61 -15.86
C ALA A 9 -2.41 22.29 -16.48
N LEU A 10 -2.93 21.36 -15.68
CA LEU A 10 -3.47 20.12 -16.22
C LEU A 10 -4.78 20.39 -17.00
N PRO A 11 -4.99 19.74 -18.16
CA PRO A 11 -6.27 19.79 -18.87
C PRO A 11 -7.40 19.31 -17.95
N THR A 12 -8.56 19.99 -18.00
CA THR A 12 -9.74 19.78 -17.11
C THR A 12 -9.50 20.01 -15.60
N ARG A 13 -8.26 20.26 -15.16
CA ARG A 13 -7.85 20.50 -13.77
C ARG A 13 -6.86 21.66 -13.65
N PRO A 14 -7.31 22.89 -13.96
CA PRO A 14 -6.43 24.06 -13.99
C PRO A 14 -5.86 24.44 -12.60
N ASP A 15 -6.49 23.95 -11.53
CA ASP A 15 -6.05 24.06 -10.14
C ASP A 15 -4.79 23.24 -9.83
N ILE A 16 -4.45 22.25 -10.67
CA ILE A 16 -3.23 21.47 -10.55
C ILE A 16 -2.20 21.99 -11.54
N LYS A 17 -1.06 22.44 -11.03
CA LYS A 17 0.09 22.88 -11.82
C LYS A 17 1.10 21.74 -11.97
N GLU A 18 1.50 21.47 -13.20
CA GLU A 18 2.55 20.54 -13.56
C GLU A 18 3.84 21.33 -13.83
N LEU A 19 4.91 20.99 -13.12
CA LEU A 19 6.26 21.50 -13.35
C LEU A 19 7.13 20.37 -13.88
N GLN A 20 7.48 20.41 -15.16
CA GLN A 20 8.41 19.47 -15.76
C GLN A 20 9.81 20.06 -15.78
N TYR A 21 10.78 19.27 -15.31
CA TYR A 21 12.20 19.61 -15.34
C TYR A 21 12.89 18.65 -16.28
N SER A 22 13.78 19.14 -17.15
CA SER A 22 14.54 18.30 -18.08
C SER A 22 15.88 18.94 -18.50
N GLY A 23 16.74 18.17 -19.17
CA GLY A 23 17.96 18.68 -19.81
C GLY A 23 19.17 18.81 -18.87
N ALA A 24 19.11 18.24 -17.66
CA ALA A 24 20.23 18.14 -16.74
C ALA A 24 20.22 16.82 -15.99
N ARG A 25 21.36 16.40 -15.43
CA ARG A 25 21.47 15.20 -14.60
C ARG A 25 21.12 15.51 -13.14
N PHE A 26 19.92 15.15 -12.71
CA PHE A 26 19.44 15.39 -11.35
C PHE A 26 19.66 14.16 -10.47
N SER A 27 20.43 14.29 -9.39
CA SER A 27 20.50 13.24 -8.37
C SER A 27 19.25 13.26 -7.48
N ARG A 28 18.89 12.11 -6.87
CA ARG A 28 17.77 12.02 -5.92
C ARG A 28 17.84 13.09 -4.82
N GLY A 29 19.02 13.29 -4.24
CA GLY A 29 19.25 14.29 -3.20
C GLY A 29 19.02 15.73 -3.70
N ALA A 30 19.37 16.03 -4.94
CA ALA A 30 19.09 17.34 -5.54
C ALA A 30 17.58 17.57 -5.73
N ILE A 31 16.85 16.55 -6.22
CA ILE A 31 15.40 16.62 -6.39
C ILE A 31 14.70 16.78 -5.04
N ALA A 32 15.12 16.03 -4.00
CA ALA A 32 14.55 16.15 -2.66
C ALA A 32 14.74 17.57 -2.08
N ARG A 33 15.92 18.16 -2.22
CA ARG A 33 16.21 19.53 -1.78
C ARG A 33 15.36 20.56 -2.52
N LEU A 34 15.21 20.42 -3.84
CA LEU A 34 14.34 21.30 -4.63
C LEU A 34 12.87 21.18 -4.17
N GLY A 35 12.39 19.96 -3.94
CA GLY A 35 11.07 19.71 -3.38
C GLY A 35 10.87 20.43 -2.05
N GLN A 36 11.85 20.33 -1.14
CA GLN A 36 11.81 21.00 0.17
C GLN A 36 11.81 22.53 0.06
N GLN A 37 12.61 23.08 -0.87
CA GLN A 37 12.65 24.51 -1.12
C GLN A 37 11.29 25.04 -1.63
N LEU A 38 10.65 24.32 -2.56
CA LEU A 38 9.33 24.68 -3.06
C LEU A 38 8.27 24.60 -1.95
N GLN A 39 8.31 23.57 -1.11
CA GLN A 39 7.40 23.44 0.03
C GLN A 39 7.54 24.57 1.05
N SER A 40 8.78 24.99 1.32
CA SER A 40 9.07 26.11 2.21
C SER A 40 8.57 27.45 1.63
N ARG A 41 8.66 27.61 0.31
CA ARG A 41 8.20 28.82 -0.39
C ARG A 41 6.68 28.91 -0.51
N TYR A 42 6.00 27.77 -0.62
CA TYR A 42 4.54 27.70 -0.77
C TYR A 42 3.93 26.76 0.29
N PRO A 43 3.90 27.19 1.57
CA PRO A 43 3.50 26.32 2.68
C PRO A 43 2.03 25.90 2.63
N THR A 44 1.19 26.62 1.89
CA THR A 44 -0.23 26.33 1.69
C THR A 44 -0.52 25.30 0.60
N HIS A 45 0.52 24.80 -0.09
CA HIS A 45 0.36 23.88 -1.22
C HIS A 45 0.84 22.47 -0.87
N LYS A 46 0.30 21.47 -1.58
CA LYS A 46 0.78 20.09 -1.57
C LYS A 46 1.58 19.81 -2.84
N PHE A 47 2.62 19.00 -2.68
CA PHE A 47 3.57 18.63 -3.72
C PHE A 47 3.66 17.12 -3.87
N GLN A 48 3.60 16.63 -5.11
CA GLN A 48 3.88 15.24 -5.46
C GLN A 48 4.95 15.20 -6.54
N ILE A 49 6.04 14.49 -6.25
CA ILE A 49 7.18 14.36 -7.15
C ILE A 49 7.10 13.00 -7.86
N LEU A 50 7.24 13.01 -9.17
CA LEU A 50 7.27 11.82 -10.00
C LEU A 50 8.63 11.65 -10.65
N LEU A 51 9.12 10.43 -10.59
CA LEU A 51 10.38 10.04 -11.21
C LEU A 51 10.09 9.16 -12.45
N PRO A 52 10.80 9.39 -13.57
CA PRO A 52 10.64 8.57 -14.77
C PRO A 52 11.38 7.24 -14.61
N TYR A 53 10.62 6.15 -14.60
CA TYR A 53 11.11 4.79 -14.82
C TYR A 53 10.57 4.29 -16.16
N GLU A 54 10.35 2.98 -16.35
CA GLU A 54 9.57 2.45 -17.47
C GLU A 54 8.20 3.16 -17.58
N ASN A 55 7.60 3.43 -16.43
CA ASN A 55 6.43 4.29 -16.28
C ASN A 55 6.71 5.37 -15.23
N TRP A 56 5.97 6.47 -15.25
CA TRP A 56 6.08 7.48 -14.21
C TRP A 56 5.70 6.92 -12.83
N LYS A 57 6.55 7.14 -11.82
CA LYS A 57 6.31 6.64 -10.47
C LYS A 57 6.17 7.79 -9.47
N PRO A 58 5.00 7.92 -8.80
CA PRO A 58 4.74 9.02 -7.89
C PRO A 58 5.24 8.73 -6.47
N GLY A 59 5.85 9.72 -5.84
CA GLY A 59 5.99 9.79 -4.39
C GLY A 59 4.66 10.13 -3.71
N GLY A 60 4.65 10.16 -2.37
CA GLY A 60 3.49 10.64 -1.61
C GLY A 60 3.32 12.16 -1.71
N TRP A 61 2.09 12.66 -1.52
CA TRP A 61 1.86 14.09 -1.34
C TRP A 61 2.52 14.58 -0.05
N THR A 62 3.22 15.72 -0.12
CA THR A 62 3.92 16.35 1.02
C THR A 62 3.67 17.85 1.05
N SER A 63 3.72 18.45 2.24
CA SER A 63 3.49 19.90 2.44
C SER A 63 4.28 20.44 3.62
N GLY A 64 4.52 21.76 3.61
CA GLY A 64 5.17 22.47 4.71
C GLY A 64 6.56 21.92 5.02
N ASN A 65 6.80 21.55 6.29
CA ASN A 65 8.11 21.08 6.76
C ASN A 65 8.29 19.55 6.65
N GLN A 66 7.37 18.84 5.98
CA GLN A 66 7.54 17.41 5.76
C GLN A 66 8.70 17.15 4.80
N PRO A 67 9.52 16.10 5.00
CA PRO A 67 10.53 15.72 4.03
C PRO A 67 9.89 15.37 2.67
N ALA A 68 10.44 15.89 1.58
CA ALA A 68 9.97 15.57 0.24
C ALA A 68 9.88 14.05 0.00
N SER A 69 8.73 13.59 -0.49
CA SER A 69 8.49 12.17 -0.74
C SER A 69 8.86 11.82 -2.18
N LEU A 70 9.92 11.03 -2.34
CA LEU A 70 10.34 10.47 -3.62
C LEU A 70 9.95 9.00 -3.71
N PHE A 71 9.49 8.58 -4.90
CA PHE A 71 9.29 7.17 -5.18
C PHE A 71 10.63 6.42 -5.15
N SER A 72 10.58 5.19 -4.66
CA SER A 72 11.70 4.26 -4.68
C SER A 72 11.20 2.92 -5.19
N LEU A 73 11.85 2.35 -6.23
CA LEU A 73 11.59 0.96 -6.66
C LEU A 73 11.79 -0.01 -5.49
N LEU A 74 12.71 0.36 -4.59
CA LEU A 74 13.01 -0.28 -3.32
C LEU A 74 11.78 -0.47 -2.43
N ASP A 75 10.76 0.39 -2.52
CA ASP A 75 9.61 0.28 -1.62
C ASP A 75 8.52 -0.70 -2.10
N HIS A 76 8.59 -1.24 -3.33
CA HIS A 76 7.40 -1.82 -4.01
C HIS A 76 7.60 -3.07 -4.89
N TYR A 77 8.82 -3.49 -5.25
CA TYR A 77 9.02 -4.61 -6.18
C TYR A 77 10.18 -5.54 -5.77
N ASP A 78 9.97 -6.85 -5.91
CA ASP A 78 11.01 -7.88 -5.79
C ASP A 78 11.91 -7.91 -7.04
N GLU A 79 13.23 -8.01 -6.84
CA GLU A 79 14.28 -7.89 -7.86
C GLU A 79 14.15 -8.84 -9.05
N VAL A 80 13.52 -10.02 -8.87
CA VAL A 80 13.38 -11.03 -9.94
C VAL A 80 12.56 -10.53 -11.13
N GLN A 81 11.89 -9.38 -10.98
CA GLN A 81 11.07 -8.72 -12.00
C GLN A 81 11.70 -7.45 -12.58
N LEU A 82 12.91 -7.04 -12.14
CA LEU A 82 13.52 -5.76 -12.53
C LEU A 82 14.85 -5.95 -13.29
N PRO A 83 15.02 -5.32 -14.47
CA PRO A 83 16.28 -5.31 -15.20
C PRO A 83 17.43 -4.63 -14.47
N ASP A 84 18.63 -4.89 -14.97
CA ASP A 84 19.92 -4.50 -14.43
C ASP A 84 20.18 -2.96 -14.30
N ASP A 85 19.31 -2.13 -14.83
CA ASP A 85 19.41 -0.68 -14.87
C ASP A 85 18.12 0.02 -14.39
N ALA A 86 17.24 -0.74 -13.71
CA ALA A 86 15.90 -0.28 -13.37
C ALA A 86 15.89 0.95 -12.43
N ASP A 87 16.84 1.11 -11.50
CA ASP A 87 16.93 2.31 -10.65
C ASP A 87 18.12 3.21 -10.99
N PRO A 88 17.91 4.37 -11.64
CA PRO A 88 18.98 5.20 -12.14
C PRO A 88 19.58 6.13 -11.06
N ASP A 89 20.91 6.30 -11.09
CA ASP A 89 21.66 7.22 -10.21
C ASP A 89 21.27 8.69 -10.43
N TYR A 90 20.87 9.03 -11.66
CA TYR A 90 20.50 10.36 -12.09
C TYR A 90 19.26 10.30 -12.96
N PHE A 91 18.41 11.30 -12.82
CA PHE A 91 17.24 11.48 -13.67
C PHE A 91 17.50 12.65 -14.61
N GLU A 92 17.27 12.46 -15.90
CA GLU A 92 17.39 13.54 -16.89
C GLU A 92 16.15 14.44 -16.93
N ARG A 93 15.04 13.93 -16.39
CA ARG A 93 13.78 14.63 -16.24
C ARG A 93 13.02 14.19 -15.00
N PHE A 94 12.14 15.03 -14.47
CA PHE A 94 11.17 14.66 -13.44
C PHE A 94 9.98 15.63 -13.47
N ILE A 95 8.88 15.25 -12.82
CA ILE A 95 7.67 16.05 -12.74
C ILE A 95 7.37 16.38 -11.28
N ILE A 96 6.95 17.61 -11.02
CA ILE A 96 6.33 18.00 -9.75
C ILE A 96 4.90 18.46 -10.04
N TYR A 97 3.93 17.79 -9.44
CA TYR A 97 2.56 18.31 -9.34
C TYR A 97 2.42 19.17 -8.10
N VAL A 98 1.82 20.32 -8.28
CA VAL A 98 1.53 21.31 -7.24
C VAL A 98 0.04 21.60 -7.26
N ARG A 99 -0.58 21.60 -6.09
CA ARG A 99 -1.98 21.98 -5.91
C ARG A 99 -2.17 22.64 -4.55
N ASP A 100 -3.26 23.36 -4.38
CA ASP A 100 -3.67 23.84 -3.06
C ASP A 100 -3.87 22.68 -2.10
N ALA A 101 -3.48 22.88 -0.84
CA ALA A 101 -3.83 21.94 0.21
C ALA A 101 -5.36 21.86 0.31
N PRO A 102 -5.94 20.63 0.42
CA PRO A 102 -7.38 20.48 0.58
C PRO A 102 -7.88 21.29 1.79
N PRO A 103 -9.06 21.93 1.68
CA PRO A 103 -9.62 22.67 2.80
C PRO A 103 -9.79 21.79 4.04
N VAL A 104 -9.43 22.34 5.21
CA VAL A 104 -9.72 21.72 6.52
C VAL A 104 -11.15 22.01 6.99
N ALA A 105 -12.03 22.40 6.05
CA ALA A 105 -13.41 22.77 6.26
C ALA A 105 -14.27 22.18 5.15
N GLY A 106 -15.47 21.73 5.52
CA GLY A 106 -16.41 21.15 4.58
C GLY A 106 -17.48 22.14 4.10
N GLY A 107 -17.66 22.23 2.79
CA GLY A 107 -18.66 23.02 2.09
C GLY A 107 -18.79 22.52 0.65
N CYS A 108 -20.02 22.31 0.16
CA CYS A 108 -20.25 21.90 -1.22
C CYS A 108 -20.26 23.11 -2.15
N ASN A 109 -19.70 22.98 -3.35
CA ASN A 109 -19.43 24.00 -4.38
C ASN A 109 -20.47 25.14 -4.57
N GLY A 110 -20.57 26.09 -3.63
CA GLY A 110 -20.75 27.50 -3.98
C GLY A 110 -21.89 28.32 -3.34
N GLU A 111 -22.89 27.76 -2.66
CA GLU A 111 -23.99 28.59 -2.10
C GLU A 111 -24.18 28.45 -0.59
N LEU A 112 -24.59 27.28 -0.10
CA LEU A 112 -25.01 27.14 1.31
C LEU A 112 -24.07 26.27 2.17
N ASN A 113 -23.15 25.52 1.54
CA ASN A 113 -22.14 24.72 2.24
C ASN A 113 -22.73 23.74 3.29
N ASP A 114 -23.78 23.00 2.89
CA ASP A 114 -24.61 22.16 3.77
C ASP A 114 -24.24 20.67 3.82
N CYS A 115 -23.13 20.25 3.21
CA CYS A 115 -22.71 18.84 3.19
C CYS A 115 -22.66 18.18 4.59
N LEU A 116 -22.24 18.92 5.62
CA LEU A 116 -22.28 18.47 7.01
C LEU A 116 -23.72 18.20 7.50
N TYR A 117 -24.64 19.11 7.19
CA TYR A 117 -26.03 18.99 7.58
C TYR A 117 -26.70 17.78 6.91
N GLU A 118 -26.45 17.54 5.63
CA GLU A 118 -26.99 16.36 4.94
C GLU A 118 -26.44 15.06 5.56
N CYS A 119 -25.17 15.03 5.97
CA CYS A 119 -24.62 13.90 6.73
C CYS A 119 -25.37 13.69 8.05
N LEU A 120 -25.59 14.76 8.83
CA LEU A 120 -26.31 14.68 10.10
C LEU A 120 -27.75 14.19 9.89
N LYS A 121 -28.45 14.75 8.91
CA LYS A 121 -29.80 14.32 8.53
C LYS A 121 -29.85 12.83 8.20
N TYR A 122 -28.87 12.32 7.45
CA TYR A 122 -28.76 10.89 7.17
C TYR A 122 -28.50 10.05 8.43
N ILE A 123 -27.61 10.49 9.33
CA ILE A 123 -27.31 9.82 10.61
C ILE A 123 -28.56 9.72 11.50
N TYR A 124 -29.42 10.75 11.48
CA TYR A 124 -30.68 10.75 12.22
C TYR A 124 -31.82 10.00 11.53
N GLY A 125 -31.71 9.77 10.22
CA GLY A 125 -32.66 9.02 9.40
C GLY A 125 -33.98 9.74 9.15
N THR A 126 -34.54 10.42 10.16
CA THR A 126 -35.76 11.22 10.07
C THR A 126 -35.63 12.54 10.84
N PHE A 127 -36.32 13.57 10.36
CA PHE A 127 -36.34 14.91 10.99
C PHE A 127 -36.84 14.89 12.43
N SER A 128 -37.73 13.95 12.78
CA SER A 128 -38.30 13.82 14.13
C SER A 128 -37.26 13.41 15.18
N LYS A 129 -36.16 12.77 14.76
CA LYS A 129 -35.08 12.33 15.64
C LYS A 129 -33.97 13.38 15.79
N MET A 130 -33.97 14.43 14.96
CA MET A 130 -32.94 15.47 15.01
C MET A 130 -33.21 16.46 16.16
N PRO A 131 -32.18 16.82 16.95
CA PRO A 131 -32.27 17.90 17.92
C PRO A 131 -32.73 19.22 17.28
N LYS A 132 -33.54 20.00 18.01
CA LYS A 132 -34.07 21.30 17.55
C LYS A 132 -32.94 22.26 17.11
N SER A 133 -31.81 22.21 17.81
CA SER A 133 -30.58 22.97 17.56
C SER A 133 -29.94 22.72 16.18
N ILE A 134 -30.14 21.54 15.59
CA ILE A 134 -29.58 21.17 14.29
C ILE A 134 -30.63 20.82 13.24
N LYS A 135 -31.91 21.12 13.52
CA LYS A 135 -33.06 20.75 12.67
C LYS A 135 -33.04 21.40 11.29
N LYS A 136 -32.31 22.51 11.15
CA LYS A 136 -32.10 23.22 9.89
C LYS A 136 -30.62 23.57 9.73
N PRO A 137 -30.11 23.64 8.49
CA PRO A 137 -28.73 24.01 8.25
C PRO A 137 -28.39 25.42 8.76
N GLU A 138 -29.33 26.37 8.67
CA GLU A 138 -29.16 27.74 9.20
C GLU A 138 -28.83 27.75 10.69
N TYR A 139 -29.44 26.84 11.47
CA TYR A 139 -29.28 26.80 12.92
C TYR A 139 -27.87 26.36 13.31
N ILE A 140 -27.29 25.41 12.56
CA ILE A 140 -25.91 24.98 12.77
C ILE A 140 -24.97 26.15 12.50
N LYS A 141 -25.10 26.82 11.35
CA LYS A 141 -24.22 27.95 10.99
C LYS A 141 -24.31 29.08 12.02
N LYS A 142 -25.53 29.47 12.40
CA LYS A 142 -25.78 30.50 13.41
C LYS A 142 -25.17 30.14 14.76
N ALA A 143 -25.35 28.90 15.22
CA ALA A 143 -24.79 28.45 16.50
C ALA A 143 -23.25 28.37 16.49
N LEU A 144 -22.63 28.16 15.34
CA LEU A 144 -21.18 28.17 15.17
C LEU A 144 -20.61 29.60 14.98
N GLY A 145 -21.45 30.62 14.88
CA GLY A 145 -21.02 31.98 14.55
C GLY A 145 -20.47 32.11 13.13
N LEU A 146 -20.94 31.25 12.22
CA LEU A 146 -20.55 31.24 10.80
C LEU A 146 -21.63 31.91 9.95
N ASN A 147 -21.19 32.57 8.88
CA ASN A 147 -22.11 33.00 7.83
C ASN A 147 -22.81 31.79 7.21
N ARG A 148 -23.99 32.02 6.64
CA ARG A 148 -24.85 30.95 6.12
C ARG A 148 -24.15 30.12 5.03
N ASP A 149 -23.37 30.81 4.21
CA ASP A 149 -22.58 30.33 3.09
C ASP A 149 -21.15 29.93 3.49
N ALA A 150 -20.74 30.07 4.75
CA ALA A 150 -19.37 29.73 5.15
C ALA A 150 -19.18 28.20 5.26
N PRO A 151 -18.06 27.61 4.80
CA PRO A 151 -17.75 26.20 5.03
C PRO A 151 -17.55 25.92 6.53
N VAL A 152 -17.77 24.68 6.98
CA VAL A 152 -17.66 24.31 8.40
C VAL A 152 -16.29 23.66 8.68
N PRO A 153 -15.42 24.32 9.45
CA PRO A 153 -14.11 23.78 9.81
C PRO A 153 -14.20 22.53 10.69
N VAL A 154 -13.24 21.61 10.54
CA VAL A 154 -13.11 20.44 11.43
C VAL A 154 -12.89 20.85 12.89
N SER A 155 -12.28 22.02 13.13
CA SER A 155 -12.10 22.57 14.48
C SER A 155 -13.40 22.90 15.20
N TYR A 156 -14.53 23.02 14.50
CA TYR A 156 -15.84 23.30 15.08
C TYR A 156 -16.64 22.05 15.43
N MET A 157 -16.12 20.86 15.13
CA MET A 157 -16.86 19.62 15.36
C MET A 157 -17.20 19.37 16.83
N ASP A 158 -16.38 19.84 17.78
CA ASP A 158 -16.69 19.77 19.22
C ASP A 158 -18.00 20.52 19.54
N LYS A 159 -18.18 21.71 18.95
CA LYS A 159 -19.43 22.50 19.08
C LYS A 159 -20.59 21.83 18.34
N VAL A 160 -20.35 21.24 17.17
CA VAL A 160 -21.37 20.50 16.42
C VAL A 160 -21.88 19.31 17.22
N GLU A 161 -21.02 18.58 17.91
CA GLU A 161 -21.41 17.48 18.80
C GLU A 161 -22.27 17.98 19.96
N GLN A 162 -21.89 19.09 20.60
CA GLN A 162 -22.71 19.71 21.65
C GLN A 162 -24.12 20.06 21.15
N LEU A 163 -24.22 20.59 19.92
CA LEU A 163 -25.52 20.89 19.29
C LEU A 163 -26.30 19.62 18.93
N ALA A 164 -25.60 18.57 18.49
CA ALA A 164 -26.18 17.29 18.15
C ALA A 164 -26.56 16.45 19.39
N GLY A 165 -26.09 16.80 20.58
CA GLY A 165 -26.40 16.09 21.82
C GLY A 165 -25.64 14.76 21.94
N SER A 166 -26.37 13.64 22.03
CA SER A 166 -25.81 12.30 22.21
C SER A 166 -25.26 11.72 20.90
N LEU A 167 -24.43 12.46 20.17
CA LEU A 167 -23.78 12.00 18.95
C LEU A 167 -22.30 12.33 18.99
N ALA A 168 -21.45 11.32 18.87
CA ALA A 168 -20.02 11.47 18.68
C ALA A 168 -19.69 11.37 17.18
N LEU A 169 -18.94 12.34 16.66
CA LEU A 169 -18.59 12.47 15.25
C LEU A 169 -17.08 12.29 15.06
N ASN A 170 -16.70 11.29 14.30
CA ASN A 170 -15.30 11.14 13.86
C ASN A 170 -15.15 11.69 12.45
N ILE A 171 -14.01 12.30 12.15
CA ILE A 171 -13.66 12.79 10.81
C ILE A 171 -12.41 12.05 10.34
N VAL A 172 -12.44 11.52 9.12
CA VAL A 172 -11.31 10.88 8.43
C VAL A 172 -11.14 11.47 7.03
N GLY A 173 -9.97 11.30 6.40
CA GLY A 173 -9.69 11.77 5.03
C GLY A 173 -8.62 12.87 4.98
N ASP A 174 -8.93 14.01 4.37
CA ASP A 174 -7.99 15.15 4.28
C ASP A 174 -7.63 15.74 5.64
N SER A 175 -8.50 15.53 6.62
CA SER A 175 -8.26 15.83 8.03
C SER A 175 -8.81 14.71 8.89
N THR A 176 -8.15 14.48 10.02
CA THR A 176 -8.54 13.45 10.98
C THR A 176 -8.88 14.09 12.32
N ARG A 177 -10.06 13.79 12.85
CA ARG A 177 -10.51 14.14 14.21
C ARG A 177 -11.21 12.94 14.81
N ILE A 178 -10.81 12.54 16.01
CA ILE A 178 -11.52 11.52 16.79
C ILE A 178 -12.29 12.23 17.90
N SER A 179 -13.58 11.91 18.04
CA SER A 179 -14.44 12.50 19.07
C SER A 179 -13.95 12.12 20.47
N LYS A 180 -13.97 13.10 21.39
CA LYS A 180 -13.73 12.87 22.83
C LYS A 180 -15.01 12.56 23.61
N SER A 181 -16.17 12.60 22.95
CA SER A 181 -17.47 12.38 23.58
C SER A 181 -17.62 10.94 24.05
N LYS A 182 -18.25 10.76 25.22
CA LYS A 182 -18.60 9.45 25.78
C LYS A 182 -19.90 8.87 25.19
N SER A 183 -20.48 9.53 24.19
CA SER A 183 -21.71 9.05 23.54
C SER A 183 -21.51 7.68 22.89
N ASP A 184 -22.47 6.78 23.14
CA ASP A 184 -22.54 5.45 22.52
C ASP A 184 -22.92 5.54 21.03
N ARG A 185 -23.74 6.53 20.68
CA ARG A 185 -24.10 6.78 19.29
C ARG A 185 -22.96 7.52 18.59
N ARG A 186 -22.34 6.85 17.63
CA ARG A 186 -21.16 7.31 16.88
C ARG A 186 -21.40 7.27 15.39
N ALA A 187 -20.84 8.24 14.68
CA ALA A 187 -20.78 8.23 13.23
C ALA A 187 -19.42 8.74 12.75
N THR A 188 -18.97 8.22 11.61
CA THR A 188 -17.73 8.67 10.98
C THR A 188 -18.06 9.38 9.67
N LEU A 189 -17.59 10.62 9.55
CA LEU A 189 -17.66 11.42 8.33
C LEU A 189 -16.31 11.39 7.62
N ILE A 190 -16.36 11.40 6.31
CA ILE A 190 -15.19 11.55 5.44
C ILE A 190 -15.15 13.00 4.98
N LEU A 191 -14.07 13.72 5.29
CA LEU A 191 -13.77 15.01 4.66
C LEU A 191 -12.82 14.76 3.49
N SER A 192 -13.28 15.03 2.27
CA SER A 192 -12.47 14.90 1.05
C SER A 192 -12.75 16.08 0.13
N GLU A 193 -11.70 16.77 -0.30
CA GLU A 193 -11.75 17.88 -1.26
C GLU A 193 -12.73 18.97 -0.81
N GLY A 194 -12.73 19.27 0.49
CA GLY A 194 -13.64 20.25 1.09
C GLY A 194 -15.09 19.78 1.20
N HIS A 195 -15.40 18.49 1.03
CA HIS A 195 -16.78 17.97 1.17
C HIS A 195 -16.89 16.94 2.29
N TYR A 196 -17.90 17.07 3.18
CA TYR A 196 -18.25 16.04 4.15
C TYR A 196 -19.20 15.01 3.53
N SER A 197 -18.86 13.73 3.69
CA SER A 197 -19.71 12.59 3.31
C SER A 197 -19.75 11.58 4.45
N LEU A 198 -20.72 10.66 4.45
CA LEU A 198 -20.82 9.64 5.49
C LEU A 198 -19.96 8.42 5.14
N ALA A 199 -19.13 7.95 6.07
CA ALA A 199 -18.45 6.68 5.92
C ALA A 199 -19.47 5.53 5.94
N LEU A 200 -19.36 4.60 4.99
CA LEU A 200 -20.22 3.42 4.96
C LEU A 200 -20.01 2.58 6.21
N ASN A 201 -21.11 2.24 6.90
CA ASN A 201 -21.07 1.37 8.06
C ASN A 201 -20.79 -0.08 7.58
N PRO A 202 -19.66 -0.71 7.98
CA PRO A 202 -19.26 -2.01 7.46
C PRO A 202 -20.27 -3.14 7.77
N GLY A 203 -21.07 -2.99 8.82
CA GLY A 203 -22.10 -3.97 9.21
C GLY A 203 -23.33 -4.01 8.29
N ARG A 204 -23.46 -3.09 7.32
CA ARG A 204 -24.58 -3.05 6.37
C ARG A 204 -24.15 -3.66 5.02
N LEU A 205 -24.32 -4.97 4.88
CA LEU A 205 -24.07 -5.65 3.60
C LEU A 205 -25.11 -5.22 2.56
N HIS A 206 -24.64 -4.79 1.40
CA HIS A 206 -25.51 -4.57 0.24
C HIS A 206 -25.86 -5.94 -0.38
N PRO A 207 -27.13 -6.23 -0.70
CA PRO A 207 -27.57 -7.54 -1.19
C PRO A 207 -26.81 -8.05 -2.41
N SER A 208 -26.30 -7.15 -3.26
CA SER A 208 -25.54 -7.49 -4.47
C SER A 208 -24.17 -8.12 -4.24
N LYS A 209 -23.67 -8.17 -3.00
CA LYS A 209 -22.37 -8.80 -2.69
C LYS A 209 -22.47 -10.28 -2.31
N LEU A 210 -23.68 -10.82 -2.17
CA LEU A 210 -23.91 -12.20 -1.76
C LEU A 210 -23.75 -13.22 -2.91
N ASP A 211 -23.64 -12.76 -4.16
CA ASP A 211 -23.61 -13.65 -5.33
C ASP A 211 -22.51 -13.25 -6.32
N ARG A 212 -21.26 -13.66 -6.05
CA ARG A 212 -20.20 -13.67 -7.06
C ARG A 212 -20.16 -15.05 -7.71
N LYS A 213 -20.73 -15.18 -8.91
CA LYS A 213 -20.58 -16.38 -9.73
C LYS A 213 -19.10 -16.66 -10.01
N GLN A 214 -18.69 -17.91 -9.81
CA GLN A 214 -17.34 -18.38 -10.08
C GLN A 214 -17.06 -18.31 -11.60
N LYS A 215 -15.90 -17.75 -12.00
CA LYS A 215 -15.50 -17.69 -13.41
C LYS A 215 -15.03 -19.05 -13.90
N SER A 216 -15.44 -19.46 -15.09
CA SER A 216 -14.99 -20.72 -15.71
C SER A 216 -13.68 -20.53 -16.48
N PRO A 217 -12.62 -21.31 -16.20
CA PRO A 217 -11.33 -21.15 -16.86
C PRO A 217 -11.27 -21.83 -18.25
N PHE A 218 -10.52 -21.22 -19.17
CA PHE A 218 -10.14 -21.72 -20.49
C PHE A 218 -8.61 -21.67 -20.61
N VAL A 219 -8.00 -22.69 -21.18
CA VAL A 219 -6.58 -22.68 -21.54
C VAL A 219 -6.43 -22.25 -23.00
N TYR A 220 -5.39 -21.51 -23.35
CA TYR A 220 -5.18 -21.07 -24.73
C TYR A 220 -3.72 -21.12 -25.22
N ARG A 221 -3.57 -21.24 -26.55
CA ARG A 221 -2.32 -21.12 -27.30
C ARG A 221 -2.51 -20.10 -28.42
N GLU A 222 -1.59 -19.15 -28.53
CA GLU A 222 -1.56 -18.17 -29.63
C GLU A 222 -0.62 -18.66 -30.73
N ASP A 223 -1.10 -18.65 -31.96
CA ASP A 223 -0.30 -18.79 -33.17
C ASP A 223 -0.26 -17.41 -33.86
N GLY A 224 0.79 -16.66 -33.56
CA GLY A 224 1.00 -15.32 -34.09
C GLY A 224 1.28 -15.28 -35.60
N VAL A 225 1.68 -16.41 -36.21
CA VAL A 225 1.96 -16.49 -37.65
C VAL A 225 0.65 -16.60 -38.42
N ASN A 226 -0.28 -17.42 -37.92
CA ASN A 226 -1.57 -17.65 -38.56
C ASN A 226 -2.70 -16.75 -38.02
N ASN A 227 -2.40 -15.89 -37.03
CA ASN A 227 -3.36 -14.99 -36.37
C ASN A 227 -4.54 -15.74 -35.72
N VAL A 228 -4.26 -16.95 -35.21
CA VAL A 228 -5.24 -17.85 -34.60
C VAL A 228 -4.91 -18.06 -33.12
N VAL A 229 -5.95 -18.10 -32.29
CA VAL A 229 -5.89 -18.49 -30.89
C VAL A 229 -6.71 -19.76 -30.70
N THR A 230 -6.06 -20.82 -30.26
CA THR A 230 -6.74 -22.08 -29.93
C THR A 230 -7.03 -22.10 -28.43
N ILE A 231 -8.30 -22.27 -28.07
CA ILE A 231 -8.78 -22.34 -26.69
C ILE A 231 -9.31 -23.74 -26.36
N TYR A 232 -9.15 -24.17 -25.11
CA TYR A 232 -9.60 -25.46 -24.60
C TYR A 232 -10.27 -25.30 -23.22
N ASN A 233 -11.40 -25.98 -23.03
CA ASN A 233 -12.19 -25.94 -21.80
C ASN A 233 -12.31 -27.28 -21.08
N GLY A 234 -11.41 -28.22 -21.35
CA GLY A 234 -11.46 -29.57 -20.78
C GLY A 234 -12.37 -30.55 -21.54
N LYS A 235 -13.12 -30.08 -22.54
CA LYS A 235 -14.01 -30.94 -23.35
C LYS A 235 -13.87 -30.69 -24.84
N THR A 236 -13.74 -29.44 -25.24
CA THR A 236 -13.75 -29.02 -26.64
C THR A 236 -12.63 -28.04 -26.91
N VAL A 237 -11.97 -28.23 -28.05
CA VAL A 237 -10.99 -27.30 -28.60
C VAL A 237 -11.71 -26.41 -29.61
N LYS A 238 -11.51 -25.09 -29.51
CA LYS A 238 -12.02 -24.12 -30.48
C LYS A 238 -10.91 -23.19 -30.92
N SER A 239 -10.87 -22.88 -32.20
CA SER A 239 -9.96 -21.88 -32.76
C SER A 239 -10.73 -20.59 -33.04
N LEU A 240 -10.13 -19.46 -32.64
CA LEU A 240 -10.67 -18.11 -32.78
C LEU A 240 -9.61 -17.25 -33.46
N THR A 241 -10.02 -16.17 -34.13
CA THR A 241 -9.06 -15.14 -34.53
C THR A 241 -8.60 -14.35 -33.30
N VAL A 242 -7.38 -13.79 -33.33
CA VAL A 242 -6.87 -12.94 -32.22
C VAL A 242 -7.85 -11.78 -31.92
N GLY A 243 -8.44 -11.17 -32.95
CA GLY A 243 -9.43 -10.10 -32.77
C GLY A 243 -10.70 -10.54 -32.03
N GLN A 244 -11.20 -11.76 -32.28
CA GLN A 244 -12.35 -12.32 -31.55
C GLN A 244 -11.99 -12.68 -30.12
N PHE A 245 -10.79 -13.23 -29.91
CA PHE A 245 -10.29 -13.58 -28.58
C PHE A 245 -10.13 -12.33 -27.70
N GLN A 246 -9.54 -11.25 -28.22
CA GLN A 246 -9.35 -9.99 -27.47
C GLN A 246 -10.68 -9.35 -27.03
N LYS A 247 -11.74 -9.45 -27.85
CA LYS A 247 -13.09 -8.97 -27.48
C LYS A 247 -13.70 -9.77 -26.33
N GLY A 248 -13.43 -11.08 -26.26
CA GLY A 248 -13.96 -11.98 -25.22
C GLY A 248 -13.09 -12.12 -23.96
N LYS A 249 -11.80 -11.78 -24.04
CA LYS A 249 -10.80 -12.00 -22.97
C LYS A 249 -11.13 -11.28 -21.66
N ASN A 250 -11.84 -10.15 -21.73
CA ASN A 250 -12.21 -9.32 -20.59
C ASN A 250 -13.59 -9.69 -19.98
N SER A 251 -14.15 -10.86 -20.31
CA SER A 251 -15.45 -11.29 -19.80
C SER A 251 -15.45 -11.51 -18.27
N ASP A 252 -16.57 -11.16 -17.64
CA ASP A 252 -16.81 -11.46 -16.22
C ASP A 252 -17.14 -12.92 -15.95
N SER A 253 -17.41 -13.71 -16.99
CA SER A 253 -17.80 -15.12 -16.85
C SER A 253 -16.62 -16.10 -16.98
N TYR A 254 -15.51 -15.67 -17.57
CA TYR A 254 -14.43 -16.57 -17.99
C TYR A 254 -13.05 -16.07 -17.56
N SER A 255 -12.09 -17.00 -17.40
CA SER A 255 -10.68 -16.69 -17.18
C SER A 255 -9.84 -17.43 -18.22
N PHE A 256 -8.88 -16.76 -18.86
CA PHE A 256 -8.06 -17.36 -19.92
C PHE A 256 -6.62 -17.53 -19.45
N ILE A 257 -6.07 -18.74 -19.57
CA ILE A 257 -4.75 -19.12 -19.06
C ILE A 257 -3.88 -19.60 -20.23
N PRO A 258 -2.71 -19.00 -20.48
CA PRO A 258 -1.84 -19.44 -21.55
C PRO A 258 -1.13 -20.76 -21.18
N ILE A 259 -0.76 -21.54 -22.20
CA ILE A 259 0.16 -22.67 -22.00
C ILE A 259 1.55 -22.17 -21.58
N GLU A 260 2.21 -22.89 -20.66
CA GLU A 260 3.55 -22.53 -20.21
C GLU A 260 4.63 -23.28 -21.01
N LYS A 261 5.79 -22.64 -21.16
CA LYS A 261 6.99 -23.23 -21.73
C LYS A 261 7.89 -23.73 -20.62
N ASN A 262 8.29 -24.99 -20.65
CA ASN A 262 9.23 -25.52 -19.68
C ASN A 262 10.60 -24.86 -19.86
N CYS A 263 11.06 -24.11 -18.85
CA CYS A 263 12.29 -23.33 -18.91
C CYS A 263 13.57 -24.19 -19.02
N LYS A 264 13.51 -25.48 -18.72
CA LYS A 264 14.66 -26.40 -18.77
C LYS A 264 14.74 -27.19 -20.07
N THR A 265 13.60 -27.57 -20.65
CA THR A 265 13.54 -28.41 -21.87
C THR A 265 13.17 -27.62 -23.11
N GLY A 266 12.65 -26.40 -22.96
CA GLY A 266 12.19 -25.58 -24.07
C GLY A 266 10.90 -26.04 -24.73
N ILE A 267 10.28 -27.12 -24.24
CA ILE A 267 9.06 -27.72 -24.78
C ILE A 267 7.83 -27.05 -24.13
N TYR A 268 6.82 -26.74 -24.96
CA TYR A 268 5.54 -26.22 -24.50
C TYR A 268 4.63 -27.35 -24.03
N GLU A 269 3.90 -27.14 -22.93
CA GLU A 269 2.84 -28.04 -22.50
C GLU A 269 1.72 -28.13 -23.56
N THR A 270 1.05 -29.28 -23.63
CA THR A 270 -0.20 -29.42 -24.39
C THR A 270 -1.35 -28.69 -23.68
N LEU A 271 -2.45 -28.42 -24.41
CA LEU A 271 -3.64 -27.76 -23.85
C LEU A 271 -4.27 -28.64 -22.76
N GLU A 272 -4.27 -29.96 -22.98
CA GLU A 272 -4.79 -30.99 -22.09
C GLU A 272 -3.96 -31.13 -20.81
N GLU A 273 -2.63 -31.24 -20.92
CA GLU A 273 -1.73 -31.29 -19.75
C GLU A 273 -1.84 -30.02 -18.91
N THR A 274 -1.90 -28.85 -19.56
CA THR A 274 -2.08 -27.56 -18.87
C THR A 274 -3.43 -27.50 -18.16
N TYR A 275 -4.50 -27.99 -18.80
CA TYR A 275 -5.84 -28.02 -18.21
C TYR A 275 -5.92 -28.97 -17.02
N GLN A 276 -5.34 -30.17 -17.12
CA GLN A 276 -5.27 -31.15 -16.02
C GLN A 276 -4.46 -30.62 -14.85
N ARG A 277 -3.24 -30.10 -15.09
CA ARG A 277 -2.41 -29.44 -14.07
C ARG A 277 -3.18 -28.35 -13.34
N ILE A 278 -3.97 -27.54 -14.04
CA ILE A 278 -4.71 -26.45 -13.42
C ILE A 278 -5.97 -26.94 -12.70
N HIS A 279 -6.72 -27.93 -13.23
CA HIS A 279 -7.98 -28.37 -12.62
C HIS A 279 -7.80 -29.41 -11.53
N GLU A 280 -7.03 -30.45 -11.76
CA GLU A 280 -6.84 -31.53 -10.78
C GLU A 280 -6.04 -31.02 -9.58
N GLU A 281 -5.00 -30.21 -9.80
CA GLU A 281 -4.29 -29.57 -8.69
C GLU A 281 -5.14 -28.51 -7.99
N ARG A 282 -5.94 -27.69 -8.72
CA ARG A 282 -6.84 -26.70 -8.10
C ARG A 282 -7.92 -27.36 -7.28
N ASP A 283 -8.60 -28.39 -7.78
CA ASP A 283 -9.72 -29.00 -7.09
C ASP A 283 -9.24 -29.85 -5.91
N SER A 284 -8.10 -30.53 -6.05
CA SER A 284 -7.41 -31.17 -4.91
C SER A 284 -6.95 -30.15 -3.87
N PHE A 285 -6.41 -29.01 -4.30
CA PHE A 285 -6.01 -27.90 -3.43
C PHE A 285 -7.20 -27.22 -2.77
N LEU A 286 -8.30 -26.99 -3.49
CA LEU A 286 -9.53 -26.40 -2.98
C LEU A 286 -10.18 -27.34 -1.96
N GLN A 287 -10.20 -28.64 -2.24
CA GLN A 287 -10.72 -29.64 -1.31
C GLN A 287 -9.86 -29.76 -0.06
N ALA A 288 -8.53 -29.70 -0.18
CA ALA A 288 -7.62 -29.68 0.96
C ALA A 288 -7.70 -28.38 1.78
N THR A 289 -7.90 -27.22 1.13
CA THR A 289 -8.01 -25.91 1.81
C THR A 289 -9.35 -25.67 2.48
N LYS A 290 -10.44 -26.36 2.08
CA LYS A 290 -11.72 -26.36 2.82
C LYS A 290 -11.58 -26.86 4.26
N ASN A 291 -10.55 -27.64 4.55
CA ASN A 291 -10.26 -28.16 5.90
C ASN A 291 -9.40 -27.19 6.74
N VAL A 292 -8.93 -26.07 6.17
CA VAL A 292 -8.06 -25.08 6.81
C VAL A 292 -8.70 -23.70 6.68
N GLY A 293 -9.57 -23.34 7.63
CA GLY A 293 -10.26 -22.06 7.65
C GLY A 293 -9.53 -21.00 8.48
N VAL A 294 -9.43 -19.78 7.95
CA VAL A 294 -9.05 -18.61 8.76
C VAL A 294 -10.32 -18.11 9.45
N PRO A 295 -10.36 -18.02 10.79
CA PRO A 295 -11.54 -17.57 11.54
C PRO A 295 -11.88 -16.12 11.21
N ALA A 296 -13.17 -15.83 11.00
CA ALA A 296 -13.69 -14.51 10.64
C ALA A 296 -13.22 -13.41 11.62
N ASN A 297 -12.93 -12.22 11.07
CA ASN A 297 -12.49 -11.07 11.85
C ASN A 297 -13.65 -10.10 12.12
N ASP A 298 -13.54 -9.32 13.19
CA ASP A 298 -14.50 -8.24 13.47
C ASP A 298 -14.50 -7.19 12.36
N PRO A 299 -15.64 -6.53 12.08
CA PRO A 299 -15.70 -5.42 11.14
C PRO A 299 -14.64 -4.35 11.43
N LEU A 300 -14.07 -3.78 10.37
CA LEU A 300 -13.02 -2.77 10.49
C LEU A 300 -13.62 -1.37 10.62
N ASP A 301 -13.39 -0.71 11.76
CA ASP A 301 -13.77 0.69 11.95
C ASP A 301 -12.92 1.62 11.05
N PRO A 302 -13.50 2.66 10.41
CA PRO A 302 -12.77 3.60 9.56
C PRO A 302 -11.54 4.28 10.19
N ILE A 303 -11.61 4.65 11.47
CA ILE A 303 -10.51 5.29 12.19
C ILE A 303 -9.40 4.26 12.38
N GLU A 304 -9.77 3.06 12.84
CA GLU A 304 -8.82 1.96 12.97
C GLU A 304 -8.16 1.64 11.61
N ALA A 305 -8.94 1.64 10.52
CA ALA A 305 -8.44 1.41 9.17
C ALA A 305 -7.39 2.46 8.75
N GLU A 306 -7.60 3.73 9.09
CA GLU A 306 -6.65 4.81 8.85
C GLU A 306 -5.34 4.58 9.63
N TRP A 307 -5.42 4.25 10.92
CA TRP A 307 -4.25 3.93 11.75
C TRP A 307 -3.45 2.74 11.21
N ILE A 308 -4.12 1.66 10.81
CA ILE A 308 -3.49 0.49 10.21
C ILE A 308 -2.80 0.88 8.90
N ASN A 309 -3.50 1.61 8.04
CA ASN A 309 -2.96 2.03 6.75
C ASN A 309 -1.71 2.91 6.91
N ASP A 310 -1.68 3.75 7.95
CA ASP A 310 -0.56 4.62 8.27
C ASP A 310 0.64 3.88 8.86
N ALA A 311 0.37 2.83 9.65
CA ALA A 311 1.39 1.96 10.24
C ALA A 311 1.93 0.88 9.29
N MET A 312 1.24 0.62 8.18
CA MET A 312 1.67 -0.35 7.17
C MET A 312 2.87 0.15 6.37
N ILE A 313 4.06 -0.16 6.89
CA ILE A 313 5.36 0.05 6.26
C ILE A 313 5.90 -1.32 5.80
N GLY A 314 6.49 -1.42 4.61
CA GLY A 314 7.10 -2.67 4.12
C GLY A 314 8.34 -3.13 4.91
N GLY A 315 9.10 -4.10 4.36
CA GLY A 315 10.31 -4.66 5.02
C GLY A 315 11.47 -3.67 5.20
N LEU A 316 12.57 -4.05 5.87
CA LEU A 316 13.73 -3.17 6.04
C LEU A 316 14.55 -3.15 4.75
N ILE A 317 14.83 -1.98 4.18
CA ILE A 317 15.49 -1.88 2.86
C ILE A 317 16.55 -0.77 2.91
N TRP A 318 17.80 -1.12 2.63
CA TRP A 318 18.96 -0.23 2.69
C TRP A 318 20.13 -0.79 1.84
N ALA A 319 20.98 0.09 1.29
CA ALA A 319 22.23 -0.30 0.66
C ALA A 319 23.30 0.79 0.75
N ASP A 320 24.55 0.35 0.74
CA ASP A 320 25.71 1.21 0.52
C ASP A 320 25.94 1.39 -0.99
N ASN A 321 25.49 2.54 -1.52
CA ASN A 321 25.48 2.79 -2.95
C ASN A 321 26.92 2.83 -3.50
N LYS A 322 27.16 2.06 -4.55
CA LYS A 322 28.42 1.97 -5.30
C LYS A 322 29.53 1.17 -4.61
N TRP A 323 29.23 0.45 -3.54
CA TRP A 323 30.21 -0.43 -2.90
C TRP A 323 30.66 -1.57 -3.83
N LYS A 324 31.95 -1.92 -3.79
CA LYS A 324 32.57 -3.03 -4.54
C LYS A 324 33.49 -3.81 -3.60
N GLY A 325 33.32 -5.11 -3.50
CA GLY A 325 34.15 -5.96 -2.66
C GLY A 325 33.63 -7.40 -2.58
N TYR A 326 34.21 -8.23 -1.72
CA TYR A 326 33.73 -9.60 -1.49
C TYR A 326 32.60 -9.61 -0.45
N GLY A 327 31.48 -10.26 -0.78
CA GLY A 327 30.32 -10.34 0.11
C GLY A 327 29.66 -11.71 0.17
N ARG A 328 28.78 -11.92 1.15
CA ARG A 328 27.94 -13.12 1.31
C ARG A 328 26.47 -12.74 1.49
N GLN A 329 25.57 -13.42 0.79
CA GLN A 329 24.12 -13.17 0.85
C GLN A 329 23.38 -14.20 1.69
N TYR A 330 22.45 -13.70 2.50
CA TYR A 330 21.65 -14.47 3.45
C TYR A 330 20.16 -14.12 3.37
N ASP A 331 19.27 -15.03 3.76
CA ASP A 331 17.80 -14.85 3.80
C ASP A 331 17.16 -15.37 5.11
N VAL A 332 16.32 -14.56 5.76
CA VAL A 332 15.73 -14.81 7.09
C VAL A 332 14.31 -15.34 6.99
N THR A 333 13.98 -16.36 7.80
CA THR A 333 12.59 -16.83 7.96
C THR A 333 12.02 -16.52 9.37
N ASN A 334 10.84 -15.89 9.38
CA ASN A 334 10.07 -15.19 10.44
C ASN A 334 10.21 -15.56 11.96
N HIS A 335 10.03 -14.58 12.87
CA HIS A 335 10.05 -14.75 14.35
C HIS A 335 8.98 -13.96 15.14
N ARG A 336 8.63 -14.40 16.36
CA ARG A 336 7.66 -13.73 17.27
C ARG A 336 8.10 -13.74 18.73
N GLY A 337 7.71 -12.69 19.47
CA GLY A 337 7.84 -12.57 20.93
C GLY A 337 6.82 -11.55 21.47
N TYR A 338 6.39 -11.73 22.73
CA TYR A 338 5.29 -11.01 23.37
C TYR A 338 5.64 -9.57 23.78
N ALA A 339 4.78 -8.61 23.44
CA ALA A 339 4.69 -7.32 24.14
C ALA A 339 3.33 -6.64 23.88
N LEU A 340 3.18 -5.40 24.35
CA LEU A 340 1.96 -4.59 24.30
C LEU A 340 1.55 -4.29 22.84
N TYR A 341 0.62 -5.07 22.27
CA TYR A 341 0.20 -4.93 20.87
C TYR A 341 -0.59 -3.63 20.65
N GLY A 342 0.00 -2.70 19.89
CA GLY A 342 -0.63 -1.44 19.53
C GLY A 342 0.16 -0.65 18.48
N LEU A 343 -0.47 0.39 17.96
CA LEU A 343 0.08 1.38 17.05
C LEU A 343 0.23 2.71 17.79
N PHE A 344 1.35 3.41 17.59
CA PHE A 344 1.75 4.56 18.39
C PHE A 344 2.21 5.71 17.49
N ARG A 345 1.81 6.93 17.83
CA ARG A 345 2.24 8.14 17.12
C ARG A 345 3.48 8.72 17.77
N ALA A 346 4.60 8.60 17.08
CA ALA A 346 5.89 9.04 17.55
C ALA A 346 6.76 9.57 16.40
N LYS A 347 7.61 10.53 16.73
CA LYS A 347 8.76 10.94 15.93
C LYS A 347 9.97 10.18 16.43
N VAL A 348 10.58 9.38 15.55
CA VAL A 348 11.85 8.71 15.83
C VAL A 348 12.96 9.50 15.15
N SER A 349 13.86 10.06 15.94
CA SER A 349 14.98 10.89 15.46
C SER A 349 16.29 10.09 15.51
N GLY A 350 17.18 10.39 14.57
CA GLY A 350 18.42 9.63 14.35
C GLY A 350 18.36 8.80 13.07
N ASN A 351 19.54 8.40 12.58
CA ASN A 351 19.68 7.61 11.36
C ASN A 351 20.40 6.31 11.69
N ASP A 352 19.75 5.17 11.46
CA ASP A 352 20.32 3.86 11.67
C ASP A 352 19.90 2.93 10.52
N ILE A 353 20.87 2.27 9.89
CA ILE A 353 20.64 1.34 8.77
C ILE A 353 19.78 0.14 9.18
N LEU A 354 19.75 -0.19 10.48
CA LEU A 354 18.98 -1.28 11.06
C LEU A 354 17.56 -0.86 11.45
N PHE A 355 17.13 0.37 11.15
CA PHE A 355 15.79 0.86 11.48
C PHE A 355 15.09 1.52 10.28
N ARG A 356 13.86 1.09 9.99
CA ARG A 356 13.03 1.73 8.96
C ARG A 356 12.17 2.83 9.56
N GLN A 357 12.39 4.07 9.15
CA GLN A 357 11.54 5.19 9.57
C GLN A 357 10.15 5.15 8.90
N ASN A 358 9.12 5.55 9.66
CA ASN A 358 7.79 5.82 9.13
C ASN A 358 7.62 7.32 8.87
N LYS A 359 7.41 7.71 7.61
CA LYS A 359 7.13 9.10 7.23
C LYS A 359 5.83 9.64 7.83
N ARG A 360 4.87 8.77 8.16
CA ARG A 360 3.59 9.14 8.81
C ARG A 360 3.70 9.20 10.34
N GLY A 361 4.82 8.80 10.91
CA GLY A 361 5.05 8.83 12.35
C GLY A 361 4.19 7.84 13.15
N VAL A 362 3.67 6.77 12.52
CA VAL A 362 2.87 5.73 13.20
C VAL A 362 3.66 4.43 13.26
N TYR A 363 4.03 3.98 14.45
CA TYR A 363 4.90 2.82 14.65
C TYR A 363 4.19 1.75 15.46
N THR A 364 4.48 0.48 15.20
CA THR A 364 4.08 -0.57 16.13
C THR A 364 4.94 -0.50 17.40
N PHE A 365 4.49 -1.10 18.50
CA PHE A 365 5.37 -1.27 19.68
C PHE A 365 6.68 -1.99 19.33
N ILE A 366 6.65 -2.91 18.35
CA ILE A 366 7.80 -3.72 17.92
C ILE A 366 8.86 -2.79 17.34
N ASP A 367 8.44 -1.88 16.47
CA ASP A 367 9.31 -0.87 15.88
C ASP A 367 9.88 0.05 16.97
N LEU A 368 9.06 0.56 17.88
CA LEU A 368 9.52 1.46 18.94
C LEU A 368 10.46 0.79 19.94
N GLN A 369 10.21 -0.46 20.32
CA GLN A 369 11.14 -1.25 21.13
C GLN A 369 12.48 -1.41 20.41
N ARG A 370 12.46 -1.66 19.09
CA ARG A 370 13.68 -1.78 18.33
C ARG A 370 14.44 -0.45 18.23
N ALA A 371 13.74 0.65 17.96
CA ALA A 371 14.31 1.99 17.96
C ALA A 371 15.01 2.32 19.29
N LYS A 372 14.35 2.01 20.42
CA LYS A 372 14.93 2.21 21.76
C LYS A 372 16.20 1.39 21.97
N LYS A 373 16.21 0.12 21.54
CA LYS A 373 17.42 -0.74 21.61
C LYS A 373 18.58 -0.19 20.78
N LEU A 374 18.28 0.40 19.62
CA LEU A 374 19.27 1.03 18.74
C LEU A 374 19.72 2.42 19.23
N GLY A 375 19.25 2.89 20.39
CA GLY A 375 19.60 4.20 20.93
C GLY A 375 18.99 5.39 20.17
N LEU A 376 17.94 5.15 19.38
CA LEU A 376 17.23 6.23 18.68
C LEU A 376 16.34 7.02 19.65
N ASP A 377 16.25 8.33 19.43
CA ASP A 377 15.40 9.21 20.23
C ASP A 377 13.94 9.06 19.78
N ILE A 378 13.03 8.87 20.74
CA ILE A 378 11.61 8.63 20.49
C ILE A 378 10.81 9.70 21.23
N GLN A 379 10.11 10.54 20.47
CA GLN A 379 9.26 11.59 21.00
C GLN A 379 7.82 11.34 20.58
N LEU A 380 6.88 11.34 21.52
CA LEU A 380 5.46 11.25 21.18
C LEU A 380 5.02 12.51 20.44
N ILE A 381 4.15 12.36 19.44
CA ILE A 381 3.60 13.50 18.71
C ILE A 381 2.58 14.22 19.61
N GLN A 382 2.77 15.52 19.86
CA GLN A 382 1.91 16.32 20.73
C GLN A 382 1.07 17.30 19.90
N ASP A 383 0.07 16.78 19.18
CA ASP A 383 -0.82 17.57 18.31
C ASP A 383 -2.30 17.53 18.76
N GLY A 384 -2.55 17.08 19.99
CA GLY A 384 -3.90 16.99 20.57
C GLY A 384 -4.75 15.82 20.06
N LYS A 385 -4.21 14.97 19.18
CA LYS A 385 -4.86 13.73 18.73
C LYS A 385 -4.45 12.54 19.61
N PRO A 386 -5.23 11.43 19.64
CA PRO A 386 -4.81 10.21 20.32
C PRO A 386 -3.45 9.71 19.82
N ASN A 387 -2.60 9.25 20.74
CA ASN A 387 -1.23 8.83 20.44
C ASN A 387 -1.02 7.33 20.42
N ALA A 388 -2.03 6.55 20.78
CA ALA A 388 -1.96 5.10 20.73
C ALA A 388 -3.32 4.49 20.34
N LEU A 389 -3.27 3.43 19.54
CA LEU A 389 -4.33 2.46 19.34
C LEU A 389 -3.85 1.14 19.94
N ILE A 390 -4.52 0.65 20.96
CA ILE A 390 -4.08 -0.52 21.74
C ILE A 390 -5.05 -1.68 21.50
N TYR A 391 -4.49 -2.87 21.27
CA TYR A 391 -5.21 -4.12 21.15
C TYR A 391 -5.12 -4.89 22.48
N ASP A 392 -6.26 -4.96 23.17
CA ASP A 392 -6.38 -5.65 24.45
C ASP A 392 -6.10 -7.14 24.34
N ARG A 393 -5.69 -7.75 25.46
CA ARG A 393 -5.31 -9.17 25.48
C ARG A 393 -6.42 -10.10 25.02
N GLU A 394 -7.66 -9.79 25.39
CA GLU A 394 -8.84 -10.59 25.09
C GLU A 394 -9.26 -10.48 23.62
N ALA A 395 -8.91 -9.39 22.95
CA ALA A 395 -9.18 -9.15 21.53
C ALA A 395 -8.07 -9.67 20.59
N ARG A 396 -7.16 -10.52 21.09
CA ARG A 396 -6.00 -11.02 20.33
C ARG A 396 -6.00 -12.53 20.25
N ILE A 397 -5.81 -13.03 19.04
CA ILE A 397 -5.59 -14.46 18.79
C ILE A 397 -4.12 -14.66 18.38
N PRO A 398 -3.40 -15.62 18.97
CA PRO A 398 -2.04 -15.94 18.53
C PRO A 398 -2.06 -16.34 17.06
N GLY A 399 -1.24 -15.71 16.21
CA GLY A 399 -1.27 -16.06 14.79
C GLY A 399 -0.76 -17.47 14.47
N THR A 400 -0.23 -18.23 15.44
CA THR A 400 0.05 -19.68 15.29
C THR A 400 -1.24 -20.47 15.30
N VAL A 401 -2.26 -20.02 16.02
CA VAL A 401 -3.61 -20.57 15.97
C VAL A 401 -4.24 -20.27 14.61
N ILE A 402 -4.08 -19.04 14.10
CA ILE A 402 -4.67 -18.64 12.81
C ILE A 402 -3.95 -19.27 11.61
N PHE A 403 -2.61 -19.24 11.59
CA PHE A 403 -1.82 -19.58 10.40
C PHE A 403 -0.97 -20.85 10.57
N GLY A 404 -0.91 -21.45 11.76
CA GLY A 404 0.00 -22.55 12.04
C GLY A 404 -0.24 -23.75 11.13
N GLU A 405 -1.45 -24.30 11.14
CA GLU A 405 -1.81 -25.44 10.30
C GLU A 405 -1.67 -25.13 8.82
N TYR A 406 -2.10 -23.95 8.39
CA TYR A 406 -1.95 -23.48 7.01
C TYR A 406 -0.49 -23.46 6.55
N VAL A 407 0.39 -22.84 7.36
CA VAL A 407 1.81 -22.75 7.06
C VAL A 407 2.45 -24.12 7.10
N HIS A 408 2.15 -24.96 8.09
CA HIS A 408 2.68 -26.33 8.18
C HIS A 408 2.29 -27.16 6.97
N PHE A 409 1.01 -27.14 6.58
CA PHE A 409 0.50 -27.87 5.43
C PHE A 409 1.20 -27.46 4.12
N LEU A 410 1.21 -26.15 3.82
CA LEU A 410 1.84 -25.67 2.59
C LEU A 410 3.36 -25.79 2.60
N PHE A 411 4.00 -25.67 3.76
CA PHE A 411 5.45 -25.84 3.87
C PHE A 411 5.86 -27.29 3.64
N ASN A 412 5.05 -28.25 4.08
CA ASN A 412 5.26 -29.66 3.76
C ASN A 412 5.19 -29.91 2.25
N ILE A 413 4.19 -29.35 1.56
CA ILE A 413 4.07 -29.45 0.09
C ILE A 413 5.22 -28.72 -0.61
N LYS A 414 5.59 -27.52 -0.16
CA LYS A 414 6.77 -26.78 -0.66
C LYS A 414 8.02 -27.65 -0.63
N ASN A 415 8.23 -28.39 0.46
CA ASN A 415 9.42 -29.21 0.65
C ASN A 415 9.45 -30.50 -0.19
N GLN A 416 8.31 -30.93 -0.76
CA GLN A 416 8.26 -32.02 -1.74
C GLN A 416 8.86 -31.60 -3.10
N GLY A 417 8.97 -30.30 -3.38
CA GLY A 417 9.52 -29.78 -4.63
C GLY A 417 8.55 -29.90 -5.82
N GLY A 418 9.08 -29.83 -7.04
CA GLY A 418 8.26 -29.92 -8.25
C GLY A 418 7.30 -28.74 -8.48
N VAL A 419 6.28 -28.95 -9.31
CA VAL A 419 5.25 -27.95 -9.63
C VAL A 419 4.46 -27.58 -8.37
N ALA A 420 3.94 -28.59 -7.66
CA ALA A 420 3.19 -28.41 -6.42
C ALA A 420 3.96 -27.60 -5.37
N GLY A 421 5.27 -27.87 -5.21
CA GLY A 421 6.10 -27.12 -4.27
C GLY A 421 6.28 -25.65 -4.67
N ARG A 422 6.38 -25.34 -5.98
CA ARG A 422 6.42 -23.93 -6.47
C ARG A 422 5.10 -23.21 -6.22
N VAL A 423 3.96 -23.88 -6.46
CA VAL A 423 2.63 -23.32 -6.19
C VAL A 423 2.45 -23.06 -4.69
N ALA A 424 2.81 -24.03 -3.84
CA ALA A 424 2.72 -23.87 -2.38
C ALA A 424 3.58 -22.70 -1.88
N LYS A 425 4.80 -22.53 -2.41
CA LYS A 425 5.65 -21.36 -2.11
C LYS A 425 4.97 -20.04 -2.52
N ARG A 426 4.40 -19.98 -3.73
CA ARG A 426 3.72 -18.78 -4.22
C ARG A 426 2.53 -18.42 -3.33
N VAL A 427 1.72 -19.41 -2.97
CA VAL A 427 0.57 -19.21 -2.09
C VAL A 427 1.01 -18.71 -0.70
N LEU A 428 2.02 -19.32 -0.08
CA LEU A 428 2.60 -18.86 1.19
C LEU A 428 3.05 -17.39 1.13
N ASN A 429 3.73 -17.00 0.04
CA ASN A 429 4.25 -15.65 -0.12
C ASN A 429 3.14 -14.60 -0.35
N THR A 430 2.08 -14.97 -1.07
CA THR A 430 0.99 -14.04 -1.44
C THR A 430 -0.13 -13.92 -0.40
N LEU A 431 -0.22 -14.84 0.56
CA LEU A 431 -1.34 -14.90 1.51
C LEU A 431 -1.51 -13.58 2.26
N TRP A 432 -0.44 -13.08 2.89
CA TRP A 432 -0.53 -11.89 3.74
C TRP A 432 -0.93 -10.64 2.94
N GLU A 433 -0.43 -10.51 1.69
CA GLU A 433 -0.81 -9.42 0.79
C GLU A 433 -2.28 -9.49 0.40
N ALA A 434 -2.79 -10.69 0.11
CA ALA A 434 -4.20 -10.90 -0.23
C ALA A 434 -5.12 -10.55 0.95
N LEU A 435 -4.75 -10.97 2.16
CA LEU A 435 -5.48 -10.69 3.40
C LEU A 435 -5.55 -9.18 3.73
N CYS A 436 -4.51 -8.43 3.34
CA CYS A 436 -4.35 -7.01 3.66
C CYS A 436 -4.49 -6.09 2.43
N GLN A 437 -5.11 -6.59 1.36
CA GLN A 437 -5.13 -5.89 0.06
C GLN A 437 -5.82 -4.52 0.15
N ARG A 438 -5.15 -3.47 -0.33
CA ARG A 438 -5.70 -2.12 -0.42
C ARG A 438 -6.74 -2.00 -1.55
N LYS A 439 -7.79 -1.21 -1.31
CA LYS A 439 -8.84 -0.87 -2.27
C LYS A 439 -8.53 0.50 -2.89
N ARG A 440 -8.00 0.47 -4.11
CA ARG A 440 -7.67 1.67 -4.90
C ARG A 440 -8.61 1.80 -6.08
N ASN A 441 -9.09 3.01 -6.33
CA ASN A 441 -9.88 3.38 -7.49
C ASN A 441 -9.02 4.18 -8.46
N TYR A 442 -9.17 3.94 -9.76
CA TYR A 442 -8.38 4.61 -10.79
C TYR A 442 -9.32 5.31 -11.77
N LYS A 443 -8.96 6.51 -12.21
CA LYS A 443 -9.63 7.22 -13.30
C LYS A 443 -8.59 7.84 -14.22
N THR A 444 -8.73 7.60 -15.52
CA THR A 444 -7.85 8.18 -16.55
C THR A 444 -8.54 9.40 -17.15
N LEU A 445 -7.82 10.51 -17.24
CA LEU A 445 -8.23 11.74 -17.92
C LEU A 445 -7.38 11.95 -19.17
N THR A 446 -7.96 12.56 -20.18
CA THR A 446 -7.34 12.84 -21.48
C THR A 446 -7.55 14.31 -21.88
N THR A 447 -6.68 14.86 -22.74
CA THR A 447 -6.75 16.29 -23.15
C THR A 447 -8.02 16.67 -23.91
N ASP A 448 -8.64 15.70 -24.60
CA ASP A 448 -9.86 15.84 -25.38
C ASP A 448 -11.14 15.82 -24.53
N GLN A 449 -11.04 15.53 -23.23
CA GLN A 449 -12.18 15.67 -22.33
C GLN A 449 -12.55 17.14 -22.14
N THR A 450 -13.76 17.49 -22.56
CA THR A 450 -14.34 18.82 -22.40
C THR A 450 -15.04 18.98 -21.05
N ASP A 451 -15.50 17.88 -20.44
CA ASP A 451 -16.21 17.92 -19.17
C ASP A 451 -15.25 18.13 -17.99
N PRO A 452 -15.58 19.05 -17.05
CA PRO A 452 -14.78 19.26 -15.86
C PRO A 452 -14.75 17.99 -15.00
N PHE A 453 -13.54 17.47 -14.74
CA PHE A 453 -13.35 16.29 -13.92
C PHE A 453 -13.74 16.56 -12.45
N LYS A 454 -14.81 15.91 -11.99
CA LYS A 454 -15.20 15.90 -10.58
C LYS A 454 -14.52 14.76 -9.83
N PHE A 455 -13.93 15.09 -8.68
CA PHE A 455 -13.40 14.09 -7.75
C PHE A 455 -14.50 13.12 -7.30
N PRO A 456 -14.20 11.81 -7.18
CA PRO A 456 -15.14 10.87 -6.61
C PRO A 456 -15.47 11.29 -5.17
N GLU A 457 -16.75 11.41 -4.86
CA GLU A 457 -17.20 11.80 -3.53
C GLU A 457 -16.69 10.82 -2.45
N GLY A 458 -16.23 11.35 -1.32
CA GLY A 458 -15.74 10.55 -0.20
C GLY A 458 -14.41 9.84 -0.49
N HIS A 459 -13.65 10.29 -1.49
CA HIS A 459 -12.33 9.73 -1.81
C HIS A 459 -11.26 10.81 -1.78
N THR A 460 -10.08 10.44 -1.27
CA THR A 460 -8.89 11.27 -1.28
C THR A 460 -8.02 10.94 -2.49
N LEU A 461 -7.37 11.96 -3.06
CA LEU A 461 -6.41 11.77 -4.15
C LEU A 461 -5.07 11.28 -3.59
N ASP A 462 -4.68 10.05 -3.97
CA ASP A 462 -3.38 9.48 -3.57
C ASP A 462 -2.26 9.90 -4.52
N SER A 463 -2.51 9.81 -5.82
CA SER A 463 -1.48 10.09 -6.83
C SER A 463 -2.02 10.39 -8.21
N ILE A 464 -1.24 11.16 -8.96
CA ILE A 464 -1.43 11.43 -10.39
C ILE A 464 -0.25 10.80 -11.12
N VAL A 465 -0.50 10.08 -12.21
CA VAL A 465 0.53 9.39 -13.01
C VAL A 465 0.28 9.65 -14.50
N PRO A 466 1.20 10.30 -15.24
CA PRO A 466 1.10 10.39 -16.68
C PRO A 466 1.21 8.99 -17.30
N VAL A 467 0.32 8.67 -18.23
CA VAL A 467 0.29 7.38 -18.97
C VAL A 467 0.61 7.58 -20.46
N GLY A 468 0.55 8.82 -20.95
CA GLY A 468 0.95 9.23 -22.30
C GLY A 468 1.27 10.73 -22.34
N SER A 469 1.47 11.29 -23.54
CA SER A 469 1.67 12.74 -23.73
C SER A 469 0.47 13.57 -23.22
N ASP A 470 -0.71 12.98 -23.38
CA ASP A 470 -2.01 13.64 -23.23
C ASP A 470 -2.97 12.90 -22.31
N GLN A 471 -2.44 11.97 -21.48
CA GLN A 471 -3.26 11.15 -20.57
C GLN A 471 -2.67 11.08 -19.16
N TRP A 472 -3.52 11.22 -18.15
CA TRP A 472 -3.17 11.16 -16.73
C TRP A 472 -4.08 10.19 -15.97
N ARG A 473 -3.50 9.26 -15.23
CA ARG A 473 -4.22 8.36 -14.33
C ARG A 473 -4.19 8.91 -12.91
N PHE A 474 -5.38 9.18 -12.39
CA PHE A 474 -5.62 9.59 -11.01
C PHE A 474 -5.94 8.35 -10.17
N GLN A 475 -5.29 8.22 -9.03
CA GLN A 475 -5.53 7.17 -8.05
C GLN A 475 -6.22 7.74 -6.82
N PHE A 476 -7.29 7.08 -6.39
CA PHE A 476 -8.13 7.47 -5.28
C PHE A 476 -8.25 6.36 -4.24
N THR A 477 -8.32 6.74 -2.97
CA THR A 477 -8.65 5.83 -1.86
C THR A 477 -9.87 6.36 -1.11
N ASN A 478 -10.75 5.46 -0.70
CA ASN A 478 -11.83 5.78 0.23
C ASN A 478 -11.31 5.59 1.66
N PRO A 479 -11.10 6.65 2.46
CA PRO A 479 -10.58 6.51 3.81
C PRO A 479 -11.54 5.76 4.75
N GLY A 480 -12.84 5.74 4.45
CA GLY A 480 -13.82 4.93 5.18
C GLY A 480 -13.80 3.43 4.85
N SER A 481 -13.15 3.02 3.76
CA SER A 481 -13.02 1.62 3.36
C SER A 481 -11.75 1.40 2.52
N PRO A 482 -10.56 1.53 3.12
CA PRO A 482 -9.30 1.52 2.38
C PRO A 482 -8.82 0.11 2.01
N PHE A 483 -9.44 -0.95 2.53
CA PHE A 483 -9.05 -2.34 2.32
C PHE A 483 -10.17 -3.15 1.63
N LYS A 484 -9.78 -4.18 0.87
CA LYS A 484 -10.70 -5.16 0.27
C LYS A 484 -10.97 -6.35 1.19
N GLY A 485 -9.97 -6.78 1.95
CA GLY A 485 -10.01 -7.95 2.83
C GLY A 485 -10.31 -7.63 4.29
N GLU A 486 -10.53 -8.67 5.09
CA GLU A 486 -10.99 -8.57 6.48
C GLU A 486 -9.85 -8.47 7.51
N TYR A 487 -8.59 -8.73 7.11
CA TYR A 487 -7.48 -8.88 8.06
C TYR A 487 -6.38 -7.81 7.98
N PRO A 488 -6.64 -6.53 7.61
CA PRO A 488 -5.56 -5.56 7.51
C PRO A 488 -4.85 -5.29 8.85
N ARG A 489 -5.51 -5.56 9.99
CA ARG A 489 -4.95 -5.47 11.35
C ARG A 489 -3.64 -6.23 11.53
N ILE A 490 -3.43 -7.33 10.81
CA ILE A 490 -2.23 -8.17 10.98
C ILE A 490 -1.00 -7.55 10.31
N ALA A 491 -1.17 -6.72 9.28
CA ALA A 491 -0.07 -6.28 8.43
C ALA A 491 0.99 -5.44 9.16
N PRO A 492 0.64 -4.39 9.94
CA PRO A 492 1.64 -3.61 10.65
C PRO A 492 2.54 -4.48 11.54
N PHE A 493 1.94 -5.40 12.28
CA PHE A 493 2.66 -6.28 13.21
C PHE A 493 3.48 -7.35 12.49
N LEU A 494 2.96 -7.95 11.43
CA LEU A 494 3.68 -8.95 10.64
C LEU A 494 4.94 -8.33 10.01
N LEU A 495 4.80 -7.15 9.40
CA LEU A 495 5.91 -6.44 8.76
C LEU A 495 6.93 -5.94 9.79
N ALA A 496 6.47 -5.44 10.94
CA ALA A 496 7.36 -5.03 12.03
C ALA A 496 8.13 -6.20 12.63
N HIS A 497 7.51 -7.38 12.78
CA HIS A 497 8.21 -8.59 13.21
C HIS A 497 9.32 -8.98 12.22
N GLY A 498 9.05 -8.93 10.92
CA GLY A 498 10.07 -9.14 9.88
C GLY A 498 11.24 -8.19 10.04
N ARG A 499 10.95 -6.87 10.10
CA ARG A 499 11.99 -5.83 10.30
C ARG A 499 12.82 -6.05 11.56
N LYS A 500 12.17 -6.31 12.69
CA LYS A 500 12.86 -6.56 13.96
C LYS A 500 13.79 -7.76 13.86
N THR A 501 13.33 -8.86 13.26
CA THR A 501 14.12 -10.09 13.15
C THR A 501 15.40 -9.84 12.35
N THR A 502 15.28 -9.24 11.16
CA THR A 502 16.44 -8.88 10.33
C THR A 502 17.36 -7.90 11.07
N SER A 503 16.77 -6.90 11.74
CA SER A 503 17.52 -5.89 12.47
C SER A 503 18.32 -6.44 13.66
N GLU A 504 17.74 -7.32 14.47
CA GLU A 504 18.43 -7.96 15.61
C GLU A 504 19.51 -8.92 15.14
N LEU A 505 19.27 -9.67 14.05
CA LEU A 505 20.27 -10.58 13.46
C LEU A 505 21.52 -9.83 12.97
N LEU A 506 21.33 -8.65 12.38
CA LEU A 506 22.41 -7.87 11.75
C LEU A 506 23.16 -6.94 12.71
N GLU A 507 22.65 -6.73 13.92
CA GLU A 507 23.24 -5.81 14.89
C GLU A 507 24.71 -6.08 15.20
N PRO A 508 25.17 -7.35 15.39
CA PRO A 508 26.57 -7.64 15.65
C PRO A 508 27.50 -7.36 14.46
N TYR A 509 26.95 -7.26 13.24
CA TYR A 509 27.70 -7.16 11.98
C TYR A 509 27.43 -5.86 11.24
N LYS A 510 26.90 -4.84 11.93
CA LYS A 510 26.39 -3.60 11.34
C LYS A 510 27.38 -2.90 10.42
N ASP A 511 28.66 -2.87 10.80
CA ASP A 511 29.77 -2.28 10.05
C ASP A 511 30.10 -3.05 8.75
N LYS A 512 29.76 -4.33 8.71
CA LYS A 512 29.94 -5.24 7.56
C LYS A 512 28.73 -5.25 6.64
N VAL A 513 27.58 -4.73 7.05
CA VAL A 513 26.38 -4.72 6.20
C VAL A 513 26.60 -3.83 4.98
N ARG A 514 26.37 -4.39 3.80
CA ARG A 514 26.42 -3.66 2.51
C ARG A 514 25.05 -3.55 1.84
N ARG A 515 24.13 -4.44 2.21
CA ARG A 515 22.75 -4.41 1.72
C ARG A 515 21.80 -5.10 2.68
N ILE A 516 20.59 -4.55 2.80
CA ILE A 516 19.42 -5.17 3.43
C ILE A 516 18.25 -5.00 2.46
N HIS A 517 17.53 -6.06 2.18
CA HIS A 517 16.31 -6.06 1.39
C HIS A 517 15.32 -7.05 1.98
N THR A 518 14.33 -6.52 2.71
CA THR A 518 13.28 -7.27 3.41
C THR A 518 13.85 -8.27 4.43
N ASP A 519 14.04 -9.50 3.99
CA ASP A 519 14.53 -10.69 4.67
C ASP A 519 15.93 -11.11 4.17
N GLY A 520 16.36 -10.59 3.02
CA GLY A 520 17.68 -10.78 2.44
C GLY A 520 18.71 -9.73 2.88
N PHE A 521 19.97 -10.11 3.03
CA PHE A 521 21.06 -9.15 3.32
C PHE A 521 22.42 -9.61 2.79
N ILE A 522 23.37 -8.66 2.66
CA ILE A 522 24.76 -8.92 2.27
C ILE A 522 25.71 -8.37 3.32
N LEU A 523 26.63 -9.24 3.76
CA LEU A 523 27.76 -8.88 4.61
C LEU A 523 29.06 -8.86 3.80
N GLU A 524 29.89 -7.85 4.01
CA GLU A 524 31.27 -7.83 3.54
C GLU A 524 32.10 -8.83 4.34
N GLU A 525 32.78 -9.75 3.64
CA GLU A 525 33.62 -10.77 4.26
C GLU A 525 34.95 -10.91 3.49
N GLN A 526 35.91 -11.60 4.09
CA GLN A 526 37.17 -11.93 3.42
C GLN A 526 37.13 -13.41 2.98
N PRO A 527 37.56 -13.75 1.75
CA PRO A 527 37.49 -15.12 1.25
C PRO A 527 38.19 -16.16 2.15
N SER A 528 39.28 -15.75 2.81
CA SER A 528 40.12 -16.59 3.67
C SER A 528 39.65 -16.66 5.13
N SER A 529 38.64 -15.89 5.52
CA SER A 529 38.15 -15.85 6.90
C SER A 529 36.96 -16.81 7.12
N PRO A 530 36.78 -17.33 8.36
CA PRO A 530 35.56 -18.03 8.75
C PRO A 530 34.31 -17.20 8.48
N THR A 531 33.19 -17.87 8.16
CA THR A 531 31.94 -17.18 7.87
C THR A 531 31.43 -16.43 9.10
N LEU A 532 30.96 -15.19 8.92
CA LEU A 532 30.43 -14.39 10.03
C LEU A 532 29.20 -15.05 10.66
N ILE A 533 28.37 -15.71 9.83
CA ILE A 533 27.21 -16.46 10.27
C ILE A 533 27.30 -17.88 9.73
N THR A 534 27.11 -18.87 10.61
CA THR A 534 27.02 -20.29 10.24
C THR A 534 25.56 -20.65 9.92
N CYS A 535 25.30 -21.13 8.72
CA CYS A 535 23.98 -21.57 8.29
C CYS A 535 23.85 -23.09 8.42
N PRO A 536 22.71 -23.64 8.89
CA PRO A 536 22.45 -25.07 8.87
C PRO A 536 22.46 -25.63 7.45
N GLU A 537 23.03 -26.83 7.24
CA GLU A 537 23.07 -27.49 5.92
C GLU A 537 21.68 -27.72 5.31
N ASN A 538 20.66 -27.91 6.16
CA ASN A 538 19.26 -28.11 5.76
C ASN A 538 18.40 -26.83 5.86
N ALA A 539 19.02 -25.64 5.90
CA ALA A 539 18.30 -24.37 6.09
C ALA A 539 17.15 -24.15 5.08
N SER A 540 17.29 -24.63 3.84
CA SER A 540 16.24 -24.52 2.80
C SER A 540 14.94 -25.28 3.13
N LYS A 541 15.03 -26.29 4.02
CA LYS A 541 13.93 -27.17 4.47
C LYS A 541 13.50 -26.90 5.91
N ALA A 542 14.22 -26.04 6.63
CA ALA A 542 13.91 -25.69 8.02
C ALA A 542 13.19 -24.34 8.07
N LEU A 543 12.02 -24.31 8.71
CA LEU A 543 11.33 -23.06 8.98
C LEU A 543 12.19 -22.25 9.97
N LYS A 544 12.41 -20.96 9.67
CA LYS A 544 13.17 -20.01 10.50
C LYS A 544 14.69 -20.10 10.43
N ALA A 545 15.22 -20.97 9.58
CA ALA A 545 16.65 -21.04 9.36
C ALA A 545 17.13 -19.91 8.43
N LEU A 546 18.32 -19.39 8.72
CA LEU A 546 19.05 -18.53 7.80
C LEU A 546 19.60 -19.38 6.66
N LYS A 547 19.23 -19.05 5.43
CA LYS A 547 19.75 -19.74 4.24
C LYS A 547 20.91 -18.92 3.67
N PHE A 548 22.03 -19.59 3.39
CA PHE A 548 23.09 -19.04 2.54
C PHE A 548 22.65 -19.13 1.07
N GLU A 549 22.70 -18.01 0.35
CA GLU A 549 22.33 -17.96 -1.07
C GLU A 549 23.55 -17.97 -1.98
N THR A 550 24.53 -17.09 -1.76
CA THR A 550 25.71 -16.96 -2.62
C THR A 550 26.86 -16.19 -1.95
N ALA A 551 28.08 -16.34 -2.47
CA ALA A 551 29.27 -15.61 -2.08
C ALA A 551 30.16 -15.33 -3.30
N GLY A 552 30.87 -14.20 -3.28
CA GLY A 552 31.72 -13.78 -4.38
C GLY A 552 32.05 -12.30 -4.30
N TYR A 553 32.80 -11.80 -5.28
CA TYR A 553 32.92 -10.37 -5.45
C TYR A 553 31.58 -9.83 -5.93
N CYS A 554 31.13 -8.71 -5.38
CA CYS A 554 29.92 -8.08 -5.86
C CYS A 554 29.98 -6.56 -5.80
N HIS A 555 29.19 -5.96 -6.68
CA HIS A 555 28.94 -4.54 -6.74
C HIS A 555 27.49 -4.28 -6.31
N VAL A 556 27.33 -3.68 -5.13
CA VAL A 556 26.04 -3.23 -4.64
C VAL A 556 25.78 -1.85 -5.25
N LYS A 557 24.91 -1.81 -6.26
CA LYS A 557 24.50 -0.53 -6.86
C LYS A 557 23.50 0.19 -5.97
N ASN A 558 22.52 -0.56 -5.45
CA ASN A 558 21.50 -0.09 -4.50
C ASN A 558 20.83 -1.29 -3.80
N ALA A 559 19.80 -1.03 -2.98
CA ALA A 559 19.16 -2.07 -2.16
C ALA A 559 18.35 -3.10 -2.96
N ASN A 560 18.07 -2.83 -4.22
CA ASN A 560 17.42 -3.74 -5.17
C ASN A 560 18.38 -4.16 -6.28
N LYS A 561 19.70 -3.94 -6.14
CA LYS A 561 20.61 -4.47 -7.14
C LYS A 561 22.00 -4.79 -6.63
N VAL A 562 22.38 -6.05 -6.83
CA VAL A 562 23.71 -6.61 -6.53
C VAL A 562 24.18 -7.37 -7.75
N ILE A 563 25.34 -7.00 -8.28
CA ILE A 563 25.97 -7.71 -9.39
C ILE A 563 27.10 -8.53 -8.81
N TRP A 564 27.02 -9.85 -8.89
CA TRP A 564 28.09 -10.77 -8.52
C TRP A 564 29.04 -10.97 -9.71
N THR A 565 30.34 -11.06 -9.43
CA THR A 565 31.44 -11.21 -10.40
C THR A 565 32.34 -12.36 -10.01
#